data_AF-A0A6C0JIH0-F1
#
_entry.id   AF-A0A6C0JIH0-F1
#
_cell.length_a   1.000
_cell.length_b   1.000
_cell.length_c   1.000
_cell.angle_alpha   90.00
_cell.angle_beta   90.00
_cell.angle_gamma   90.00
#
_symmetry.space_group_name_H-M   'P 1'
#
loop_
_entity.id
_entity.type
_entity.pdbx_description
1 polymer ?
#
loop_
_entity_poly.entity_id
_entity_poly.type
_entity_poly.pdbx_seq_one_letter_code
_entity_poly.pdbx_strand_id
1 'polypeptide(L)'
;MPECAICLGEVRSTRANTPIRCGHIFHSHCIQKWKDEGKNTCPTCRKVFDVSQFKVTLTVQNNYTAESNTVSLESEAIFNIMDIFDMSFDVENTVDLDSLLADLGVSLTDLDALVLDTEG
;
A
#
# COMPACT_ATOMS: atom_id res chain seq x y z
N MET A 1 -24.77 -12.93 7.77
CA MET A 1 -24.40 -11.76 6.92
C MET A 1 -22.90 -11.55 7.04
N PRO A 2 -22.20 -10.88 6.11
CA PRO A 2 -20.79 -10.57 6.34
C PRO A 2 -20.66 -9.68 7.58
N GLU A 3 -19.58 -9.86 8.34
CA GLU A 3 -19.27 -9.08 9.55
C GLU A 3 -18.12 -8.12 9.25
N CYS A 4 -18.23 -6.88 9.72
CA CYS A 4 -17.17 -5.90 9.57
C CYS A 4 -16.05 -6.20 10.58
N ALA A 5 -14.88 -6.66 10.12
CA ALA A 5 -13.78 -7.03 11.01
C ALA A 5 -13.20 -5.85 11.85
N ILE A 6 -13.60 -4.61 11.58
CA ILE A 6 -13.16 -3.42 12.32
C ILE A 6 -14.04 -3.19 13.56
N CYS A 7 -15.37 -3.26 13.42
CA CYS A 7 -16.32 -2.98 14.51
C CYS A 7 -17.07 -4.22 15.02
N LEU A 8 -16.84 -5.38 14.40
CA LEU A 8 -17.52 -6.66 14.67
C LEU A 8 -19.05 -6.60 14.52
N GLY A 9 -19.56 -5.60 13.81
CA GLY A 9 -20.98 -5.45 13.49
C GLY A 9 -21.34 -6.07 12.13
N GLU A 10 -22.59 -6.52 11.98
CA GLU A 10 -23.11 -7.00 10.70
C GLU A 10 -23.02 -5.89 9.64
N VAL A 11 -22.40 -6.20 8.49
CA VAL A 11 -22.34 -5.30 7.34
C VAL A 11 -23.16 -5.87 6.19
N ARG A 12 -23.84 -5.00 5.47
CA ARG A 12 -24.55 -5.34 4.24
C ARG A 12 -23.91 -4.67 3.05
N SER A 13 -23.78 -5.39 1.95
CA SER A 13 -23.38 -4.85 0.66
C SER A 13 -24.42 -3.85 0.20
N THR A 14 -24.02 -2.58 0.09
CA THR A 14 -24.87 -1.47 -0.37
C THR A 14 -24.08 -0.60 -1.34
N ARG A 15 -24.71 0.43 -1.91
CA ARG A 15 -23.97 1.43 -2.70
C ARG A 15 -22.88 2.15 -1.91
N ALA A 16 -23.01 2.21 -0.58
CA ALA A 16 -22.01 2.82 0.29
C ALA A 16 -20.96 1.80 0.77
N ASN A 17 -21.38 0.56 1.08
CA ASN A 17 -20.50 -0.51 1.55
C ASN A 17 -20.15 -1.45 0.40
N THR A 18 -19.35 -0.96 -0.55
CA THR A 18 -18.83 -1.80 -1.63
C THR A 18 -17.62 -2.60 -1.15
N PRO A 19 -17.41 -3.83 -1.68
CA PRO A 19 -16.16 -4.54 -1.44
C PRO A 19 -14.96 -3.72 -1.88
N ILE A 20 -13.86 -3.79 -1.11
CA ILE A 20 -12.56 -3.26 -1.54
C ILE A 20 -11.92 -4.21 -2.58
N ARG A 21 -10.76 -3.84 -3.14
CA ARG A 21 -10.07 -4.57 -4.23
C ARG A 21 -9.93 -6.08 -3.97
N CYS A 22 -9.67 -6.48 -2.72
CA CYS A 22 -9.50 -7.89 -2.36
C CYS A 22 -10.82 -8.67 -2.15
N GLY A 23 -11.98 -8.02 -2.30
CA GLY A 23 -13.31 -8.63 -2.18
C GLY A 23 -13.93 -8.60 -0.78
N HIS A 24 -13.22 -8.12 0.25
CA HIS A 24 -13.77 -7.98 1.61
C HIS A 24 -14.63 -6.72 1.74
N ILE A 25 -15.63 -6.75 2.62
CA ILE A 25 -16.62 -5.68 2.80
C ILE A 25 -16.55 -5.16 4.23
N PHE A 26 -16.58 -3.83 4.37
CA PHE A 26 -16.58 -3.13 5.64
C PHE A 26 -17.61 -2.00 5.59
N HIS A 27 -18.00 -1.46 6.74
CA HIS A 27 -18.76 -0.22 6.74
C HIS A 27 -17.90 0.91 6.17
N SER A 28 -18.48 1.77 5.34
CA SER A 28 -17.75 2.89 4.72
C SER A 28 -17.02 3.75 5.76
N HIS A 29 -17.66 4.03 6.90
CA HIS A 29 -17.06 4.82 7.97
C HIS A 29 -15.91 4.08 8.68
N CYS A 30 -16.02 2.75 8.85
CA CYS A 30 -14.96 1.95 9.47
C CYS A 30 -13.71 1.93 8.58
N ILE A 31 -13.88 1.64 7.29
CA ILE A 31 -12.73 1.57 6.37
C ILE A 31 -12.14 2.94 6.10
N GLN A 32 -12.94 4.01 6.12
CA GLN A 32 -12.41 5.37 6.03
C GLN A 32 -11.56 5.72 7.25
N LYS A 33 -12.05 5.46 8.47
CA LYS A 33 -11.26 5.67 9.70
C LYS A 33 -9.95 4.88 9.67
N TRP A 34 -9.98 3.65 9.16
CA TRP A 34 -8.79 2.82 8.98
C TRP A 34 -7.76 3.50 8.07
N LYS A 35 -8.21 4.10 6.95
CA LYS A 35 -7.34 4.90 6.06
C LYS A 35 -6.82 6.16 6.75
N ASP A 36 -7.67 6.85 7.50
CA ASP A 36 -7.30 8.09 8.20
C ASP A 36 -6.26 7.83 9.30
N GLU A 37 -6.16 6.60 9.81
CA GLU A 37 -5.11 6.10 10.71
C GLU A 37 -3.82 5.71 9.97
N GLY A 38 -3.72 5.98 8.67
CA GLY A 38 -2.57 5.65 7.83
C GLY A 38 -2.55 4.20 7.32
N LYS A 39 -3.56 3.38 7.67
CA LYS A 39 -3.59 1.96 7.32
C LYS A 39 -4.18 1.74 5.93
N ASN A 40 -3.41 1.12 5.06
CA ASN A 40 -3.77 0.90 3.65
C ASN A 40 -3.97 -0.58 3.28
N THR A 41 -3.86 -1.48 4.25
CA THR A 41 -4.02 -2.93 4.12
C THR A 41 -5.40 -3.39 4.57
N CYS A 42 -5.93 -4.42 3.91
CA CYS A 42 -7.22 -5.01 4.27
C CYS A 42 -7.18 -5.57 5.71
N PRO A 43 -8.12 -5.18 6.60
CA PRO A 43 -8.17 -5.71 7.98
C PRO A 43 -8.30 -7.23 8.08
N THR A 44 -8.76 -7.90 7.01
CA THR A 44 -9.00 -9.35 6.99
C THR A 44 -7.85 -10.14 6.37
N CYS A 45 -7.30 -9.70 5.24
CA CYS A 45 -6.29 -10.46 4.50
C CYS A 45 -4.99 -9.71 4.24
N ARG A 46 -4.84 -8.50 4.80
CA ARG A 46 -3.66 -7.63 4.72
C ARG A 46 -3.23 -7.19 3.31
N LYS A 47 -3.95 -7.58 2.25
CA LYS A 47 -3.71 -7.07 0.90
C LYS A 47 -3.92 -5.56 0.83
N VAL A 48 -3.01 -4.86 0.15
CA VAL A 48 -3.11 -3.40 -0.05
C VAL A 48 -4.35 -3.08 -0.89
N PHE A 49 -5.14 -2.11 -0.41
CA PHE A 49 -6.36 -1.66 -1.07
C PHE A 49 -6.39 -0.15 -1.33
N ASP A 50 -5.50 0.61 -0.71
CA ASP A 50 -5.35 2.04 -0.95
C ASP A 50 -3.89 2.40 -1.24
N VAL A 51 -3.66 3.10 -2.34
CA VAL A 51 -2.34 3.60 -2.74
C VAL A 51 -2.35 5.11 -3.00
N SER A 52 -3.44 5.77 -2.59
CA SER A 52 -3.70 7.17 -2.92
C SER A 52 -2.69 8.14 -2.32
N GLN A 53 -2.04 7.72 -1.24
CA GLN A 53 -0.98 8.44 -0.54
C GLN A 53 0.41 8.27 -1.18
N PHE A 54 0.58 7.32 -2.11
CA PHE A 54 1.88 7.05 -2.73
C PHE A 54 1.94 7.54 -4.18
N LYS A 55 3.08 8.15 -4.53
CA LYS A 55 3.44 8.42 -5.93
C LYS A 55 4.67 7.59 -6.27
N VAL A 56 4.49 6.59 -7.14
CA VAL A 56 5.60 5.73 -7.58
C VAL A 56 6.04 6.16 -8.98
N THR A 57 7.34 6.39 -9.15
CA THR A 57 7.95 6.70 -10.44
C THR A 57 9.04 5.70 -10.76
N LEU A 58 9.05 5.20 -12.00
CA LEU A 58 10.10 4.34 -12.53
C LEU A 58 11.03 5.19 -13.39
N THR A 59 12.33 5.14 -13.11
CA THR A 59 13.35 5.76 -13.94
C THR A 59 14.23 4.69 -14.56
N VAL A 60 14.44 4.77 -15.88
CA VAL A 60 15.35 3.90 -16.62
C VAL A 60 16.44 4.76 -17.22
N GLN A 61 17.71 4.45 -16.90
CA GLN A 61 18.88 5.13 -17.42
C GLN A 61 19.66 4.21 -18.36
N ASN A 62 20.01 4.74 -19.53
CA ASN A 62 20.92 4.10 -20.47
C ASN A 62 22.35 4.51 -20.14
N ASN A 63 23.15 3.57 -19.63
CA ASN A 63 24.54 3.85 -19.23
C ASN A 63 25.50 4.08 -20.40
N TYR A 64 25.12 3.75 -21.64
CA TYR A 64 25.94 3.99 -22.83
C TYR A 64 25.73 5.40 -23.40
N THR A 65 24.49 5.88 -23.43
CA THR A 65 24.14 7.21 -23.96
C THR A 65 23.99 8.28 -22.88
N ALA A 66 24.02 7.87 -21.60
CA ALA A 66 23.72 8.70 -20.43
C ALA A 66 22.31 9.33 -20.44
N GLU A 67 21.40 8.84 -21.28
CA GLU A 67 20.01 9.29 -21.33
C GLU A 67 19.16 8.59 -20.27
N SER A 68 18.14 9.27 -19.75
CA SER A 68 17.21 8.69 -18.78
C SER A 68 15.76 9.04 -19.11
N ASN A 69 14.85 8.12 -18.80
CA ASN A 69 13.41 8.34 -18.90
C ASN A 69 12.73 8.02 -17.57
N THR A 70 11.80 8.87 -17.15
CA THR A 70 11.01 8.69 -15.92
C THR A 70 9.52 8.60 -16.26
N VAL A 71 8.85 7.59 -15.73
CA VAL A 71 7.41 7.36 -15.92
C VAL A 71 6.73 7.29 -14.55
N SER A 72 5.62 7.99 -14.39
CA SER A 72 4.76 7.84 -13.21
C SER A 72 3.84 6.64 -13.39
N LEU A 73 3.72 5.81 -12.37
CA LEU A 73 2.91 4.59 -12.43
C LEU A 73 1.46 4.86 -12.01
N GLU A 74 0.53 4.26 -12.73
CA GLU A 74 -0.90 4.27 -12.38
C GLU A 74 -1.19 3.31 -11.23
N SER A 75 -2.31 3.52 -10.52
CA SER A 75 -2.68 2.74 -9.32
C SER A 75 -2.65 1.22 -9.54
N GLU A 76 -3.08 0.72 -10.71
CA GLU A 76 -3.05 -0.71 -11.03
C GLU A 76 -1.62 -1.27 -11.08
N ALA A 77 -0.67 -0.52 -11.65
CA ALA A 77 0.73 -0.91 -11.68
C ALA A 77 1.33 -0.88 -10.27
N ILE A 78 0.99 0.13 -9.46
CA ILE A 78 1.43 0.23 -8.07
C ILE A 78 0.93 -0.96 -7.26
N PHE A 79 -0.35 -1.31 -7.41
CA PHE A 79 -0.93 -2.47 -6.75
C PHE A 79 -0.23 -3.78 -7.14
N ASN A 80 0.05 -3.98 -8.44
CA ASN A 80 0.75 -5.18 -8.89
C ASN A 80 2.17 -5.26 -8.33
N ILE A 81 2.88 -4.12 -8.24
CA ILE A 81 4.18 -4.04 -7.59
C ILE A 81 4.06 -4.46 -6.13
N MET A 82 3.13 -3.87 -5.37
CA MET A 82 2.93 -4.22 -3.96
C MET A 82 2.54 -5.70 -3.76
N ASP A 83 1.73 -6.26 -4.66
CA ASP A 83 1.35 -7.67 -4.64
C ASP A 83 2.56 -8.60 -4.97
N ILE A 84 3.43 -8.21 -5.92
CA ILE A 84 4.63 -8.98 -6.30
C ILE A 84 5.65 -9.00 -5.17
N PHE A 85 5.87 -7.85 -4.53
CA PHE A 85 6.91 -7.70 -3.51
C PHE A 85 6.41 -7.94 -2.08
N ASP A 86 5.14 -8.32 -1.89
CA ASP A 86 4.46 -8.42 -0.59
C ASP A 86 4.69 -7.18 0.31
N MET A 87 4.78 -6.01 -0.32
CA MET A 87 5.04 -4.74 0.36
C MET A 87 3.76 -4.29 1.07
N SER A 88 3.54 -4.78 2.29
CA SER A 88 2.60 -4.16 3.22
C SER A 88 3.33 -3.12 4.06
N PHE A 89 3.21 -1.85 3.69
CA PHE A 89 3.68 -0.74 4.53
C PHE A 89 2.68 -0.54 5.68
N ASP A 90 2.61 -1.51 6.59
CA ASP A 90 1.85 -1.38 7.82
C ASP A 90 2.72 -0.60 8.81
N VAL A 91 2.36 0.65 9.11
CA VAL A 91 3.13 1.53 10.03
C VAL A 91 3.38 0.87 11.40
N GLU A 92 2.55 -0.10 11.81
CA GLU A 92 2.66 -0.78 13.10
C GLU A 92 3.41 -2.12 13.04
N ASN A 93 3.70 -2.63 11.84
CA ASN A 93 4.44 -3.86 11.67
C ASN A 93 5.50 -3.55 10.63
N THR A 94 6.72 -3.28 11.09
CA THR A 94 7.90 -3.23 10.24
C THR A 94 7.99 -4.57 9.51
N VAL A 95 7.28 -4.71 8.38
CA VAL A 95 7.70 -5.60 7.32
C VAL A 95 9.17 -5.29 7.16
N ASP A 96 9.98 -6.34 7.21
CA ASP A 96 11.43 -6.27 7.15
C ASP A 96 11.79 -5.77 5.75
N LEU A 97 11.50 -4.49 5.52
CA LEU A 97 11.68 -3.74 4.29
C LEU A 97 13.18 -3.70 4.01
N ASP A 98 14.00 -3.83 5.05
CA ASP A 98 15.43 -4.12 4.97
C ASP A 98 15.70 -5.43 4.23
N SER A 99 15.08 -6.55 4.62
CA SER A 99 15.20 -7.84 3.91
C SER A 99 14.73 -7.79 2.46
N LEU A 100 13.62 -7.09 2.16
CA LEU A 100 13.10 -6.98 0.79
C LEU A 100 13.95 -6.07 -0.09
N LEU A 101 14.45 -4.96 0.46
CA LEU A 101 15.37 -4.08 -0.25
C LEU A 101 16.72 -4.78 -0.45
N ALA A 102 17.19 -5.58 0.51
CA ALA A 102 18.40 -6.38 0.38
C ALA A 102 18.32 -7.38 -0.78
N ASP A 103 17.16 -8.02 -1.00
CA ASP A 103 16.93 -8.89 -2.17
C ASP A 103 17.01 -8.14 -3.52
N LEU A 104 16.71 -6.83 -3.50
CA LEU A 104 16.89 -5.91 -4.64
C LEU A 104 18.26 -5.23 -4.66
N GLY A 105 19.11 -5.47 -3.66
CA GLY A 105 20.42 -4.82 -3.49
C GLY A 105 20.35 -3.35 -3.07
N VAL A 106 19.25 -2.92 -2.46
CA VAL A 106 18.97 -1.56 -1.98
C VAL A 106 18.95 -1.57 -0.45
N SER A 107 19.32 -0.48 0.23
CA SER A 107 19.19 -0.36 1.69
C SER A 107 18.11 0.66 2.07
N LEU A 108 17.45 0.46 3.21
CA LEU A 108 16.59 1.48 3.83
C LEU A 108 17.32 2.79 4.10
N THR A 109 18.64 2.74 4.32
CA THR A 109 19.47 3.93 4.51
C THR A 109 19.65 4.77 3.26
N ASP A 110 19.30 4.24 2.07
CA ASP A 110 19.30 4.95 0.80
C ASP A 110 17.99 5.72 0.54
N LEU A 111 16.95 5.48 1.35
CA LEU A 111 15.67 6.19 1.28
C LEU A 111 15.68 7.36 2.27
N ASP A 112 15.35 8.56 1.78
CA ASP A 112 15.31 9.77 2.61
C ASP A 112 14.25 9.61 3.72
N ALA A 113 14.61 9.95 4.97
CA ALA A 113 13.78 9.75 6.16
C ALA A 113 12.42 10.49 6.07
N LEU A 114 12.34 11.51 5.20
CA LEU A 114 11.11 12.25 4.87
C LEU A 114 10.06 11.43 4.10
N VAL A 115 10.40 10.26 3.57
CA VAL A 115 9.49 9.41 2.79
C VAL A 115 8.63 8.50 3.69
N LEU A 116 9.05 8.27 4.94
CA LEU A 116 8.43 7.28 5.83
C LEU A 116 7.53 7.87 6.92
N ASP A 117 7.28 9.18 6.92
CA ASP A 117 6.46 9.89 7.94
C ASP A 117 6.75 9.43 9.39
N THR A 118 8.00 9.09 9.71
CA THR A 118 8.42 8.67 11.05
C THR A 118 8.98 9.88 11.82
N GLU A 119 8.13 10.88 12.03
CA GLU A 119 8.40 11.97 12.97
C GLU A 119 7.13 12.19 13.83
N GLY A 120 7.09 11.59 15.03
CA GLY A 120 6.04 11.81 16.04
C GLY A 120 5.80 10.64 16.99
#